data_AF-A0A382SFD4-F1
#
_entry.id   AF-A0A382SFD4-F1
#
_cell.length_a   1.000
_cell.length_b   1.000
_cell.length_c   1.000
_cell.angle_alpha   90.00
_cell.angle_beta   90.00
_cell.angle_gamma   90.00
#
_symmetry.space_group_name_H-M   'P 1'
#
loop_
_entity.id
_entity.type
_entity.pdbx_description
1 polymer ?
#
loop_
_entity_poly.entity_id
_entity_poly.type
_entity_poly.pdbx_seq_one_letter_code
_entity_poly.pdbx_strand_id
1 'polypeptide(L)'
;MDLKIKKITKENFSIYGDLITTKNKNGENINADTTQSYFDLANIEILGQDHRTRLNIFKAKKRIFPLKIDMLENHPFSSQVFLPLDKTNFIAL
;
A
#
# COMPACT_ATOMS: atom_id res chain seq x y z
N MET A 1 2.81 -18.92 17.31
CA MET A 1 2.96 -17.56 17.88
C MET A 1 1.73 -16.77 17.45
N ASP A 2 1.09 -16.08 18.38
CA ASP A 2 -0.08 -15.26 18.08
C ASP A 2 0.36 -13.87 17.66
N LEU A 3 -0.25 -13.33 16.60
CA LEU A 3 -0.01 -11.99 16.11
C LEU A 3 -1.14 -11.06 16.53
N LYS A 4 -0.79 -9.90 17.08
CA LYS A 4 -1.74 -8.85 17.45
C LYS A 4 -1.80 -7.81 16.35
N ILE A 5 -3.01 -7.54 15.86
CA ILE A 5 -3.25 -6.45 14.89
C ILE A 5 -2.92 -5.12 15.56
N LYS A 6 -2.17 -4.28 14.87
CA LYS A 6 -1.82 -2.91 15.29
C LYS A 6 -2.37 -1.92 14.29
N LYS A 7 -2.71 -0.72 14.76
CA LYS A 7 -3.03 0.39 13.86
C LYS A 7 -1.78 0.79 13.09
N ILE A 8 -1.88 0.89 11.78
CA ILE A 8 -0.77 1.30 10.92
C ILE A 8 -0.43 2.78 11.12
N THR A 9 0.85 3.10 11.16
CA THR A 9 1.41 4.45 11.11
C THR A 9 2.59 4.48 10.14
N LYS A 10 3.06 5.66 9.76
CA LYS A 10 4.26 5.76 8.91
C LYS A 10 5.48 5.14 9.60
N GLU A 11 5.60 5.37 10.91
CA GLU A 11 6.74 4.97 11.72
C GLU A 11 6.80 3.45 11.92
N ASN A 12 5.65 2.79 12.14
CA ASN A 12 5.64 1.34 12.34
C ASN A 12 5.64 0.54 11.04
N PHE A 13 5.47 1.20 9.89
CA PHE A 13 5.47 0.57 8.56
C PHE A 13 6.76 0.83 7.77
N SER A 14 7.59 1.79 8.20
CA SER A 14 8.74 2.30 7.43
C SER A 14 9.79 1.25 7.04
N ILE A 15 9.91 0.15 7.79
CA ILE A 15 10.84 -0.95 7.48
C ILE A 15 10.30 -1.89 6.38
N TYR A 16 9.02 -1.79 6.05
CA TYR A 16 8.34 -2.62 5.06
C TYR A 16 8.01 -1.86 3.77
N GLY A 17 7.84 -0.54 3.85
CA GLY A 17 7.58 0.32 2.71
C GLY A 17 6.88 1.62 3.10
N ASP A 18 6.20 2.22 2.13
CA ASP A 18 5.51 3.50 2.29
C ASP A 18 4.04 3.35 2.68
N LEU A 19 3.59 4.14 3.66
CA LEU A 19 2.17 4.31 3.95
C LEU A 19 1.60 5.45 3.09
N ILE A 20 0.85 5.08 2.04
CA ILE A 20 0.17 6.03 1.14
C ILE A 20 -0.96 6.73 1.90
N THR A 21 -0.77 8.01 2.21
CA THR A 21 -1.78 8.84 2.87
C THR A 21 -1.56 10.33 2.62
N THR A 22 -2.64 11.08 2.49
CA THR A 22 -2.62 12.55 2.47
C THR A 22 -2.55 13.14 3.88
N LYS A 23 -2.75 12.32 4.91
CA LYS A 23 -2.70 12.77 6.30
C LYS A 23 -1.29 13.28 6.63
N ASN A 24 -1.21 14.50 7.15
CA ASN A 24 0.04 15.16 7.52
C ASN A 24 1.02 15.35 6.35
N LYS A 25 0.51 15.42 5.11
CA LYS A 25 1.29 15.87 3.94
C LYS A 25 0.62 17.10 3.36
N ASN A 26 1.40 18.14 3.07
CA ASN A 26 0.87 19.33 2.42
C ASN A 26 0.62 19.02 0.94
N GLY A 27 -0.59 19.34 0.48
CA GLY A 27 -0.91 19.31 -0.94
C GLY A 27 -0.44 20.59 -1.61
N GLU A 28 -0.11 20.49 -2.89
CA GLU A 28 0.15 21.63 -3.76
C GLU A 28 -1.11 21.95 -4.56
N ASN A 29 -1.48 23.23 -4.63
CA ASN A 29 -2.58 23.65 -5.47
C ASN A 29 -2.15 23.62 -6.94
N ILE A 30 -2.96 22.97 -7.77
CA ILE A 30 -2.79 22.91 -9.22
C ILE A 30 -4.13 23.24 -9.91
N ASN A 31 -4.11 23.38 -11.24
CA ASN A 31 -5.30 23.66 -12.06
C ASN A 31 -6.07 24.91 -11.59
N ALA A 32 -5.39 26.04 -11.45
CA ALA A 32 -5.98 27.29 -10.95
C ALA A 32 -6.71 27.12 -9.61
N ASP A 33 -6.02 26.50 -8.64
CA ASP A 33 -6.52 26.23 -7.28
C ASP A 33 -7.76 25.32 -7.19
N THR A 34 -8.15 24.64 -8.28
CA THR A 34 -9.30 23.72 -8.27
C THR A 34 -8.95 22.31 -7.78
N THR A 35 -7.65 21.98 -7.66
CA THR A 35 -7.19 20.63 -7.28
C THR A 35 -6.03 20.73 -6.29
N GLN A 36 -6.07 19.92 -5.23
CA GLN A 36 -4.90 19.67 -4.40
C GLN A 36 -4.20 18.38 -4.83
N SER A 37 -2.95 18.49 -5.26
CA SER A 37 -2.11 17.35 -5.60
C SER A 37 -1.21 16.98 -4.43
N TYR A 38 -1.14 15.70 -4.09
CA TYR A 38 -0.22 15.16 -3.10
C TYR A 38 0.81 14.31 -3.84
N PHE A 39 1.89 14.96 -4.29
CA PHE A 39 2.92 14.29 -5.09
C PHE A 39 3.73 13.30 -4.27
N ASP A 40 4.25 12.26 -4.94
CA ASP A 40 5.26 11.35 -4.40
C ASP A 40 4.88 10.72 -3.05
N LEU A 41 3.80 9.92 -3.05
CA LEU A 41 3.29 9.25 -1.85
C LEU A 41 3.92 7.88 -1.58
N ALA A 42 4.61 7.31 -2.56
CA ALA A 42 5.32 6.04 -2.44
C ALA A 42 6.41 5.96 -3.51
N ASN A 43 7.54 5.37 -3.16
CA ASN A 43 8.59 5.00 -4.11
C ASN A 43 8.19 3.71 -4.85
N ILE A 44 8.05 3.79 -6.17
CA ILE A 44 7.70 2.63 -7.02
C ILE A 44 8.95 2.16 -7.76
N GLU A 45 9.44 0.98 -7.38
CA GLU A 45 10.62 0.35 -7.98
C GLU A 45 10.23 -0.83 -8.87
N ILE A 46 10.79 -0.91 -10.07
CA ILE A 46 10.66 -2.02 -11.02
C ILE A 46 12.05 -2.35 -11.56
N LEU A 47 12.64 -3.43 -11.04
CA LEU A 47 13.99 -3.91 -11.37
C LEU A 47 13.96 -5.10 -12.36
N GLY A 48 12.78 -5.65 -12.64
CA GLY A 48 12.61 -6.73 -13.61
C GLY A 48 12.99 -6.31 -15.02
N GLN A 49 13.51 -7.25 -15.82
CA GLN A 49 14.04 -6.99 -17.17
C GLN A 49 12.99 -6.51 -18.18
N ASP A 50 11.70 -6.81 -17.96
CA ASP A 50 10.64 -6.29 -18.83
C ASP A 50 10.40 -4.78 -18.58
N HIS A 51 10.84 -4.25 -17.44
CA HIS A 51 10.64 -2.88 -16.96
C HIS A 51 9.17 -2.42 -17.05
N ARG A 52 8.22 -3.37 -17.04
CA ARG A 52 6.81 -3.07 -17.25
C ARG A 52 6.08 -2.92 -15.93
N THR A 53 5.57 -1.71 -15.69
CA THR A 53 4.55 -1.48 -14.65
C THR A 53 3.25 -2.16 -15.03
N ARG A 54 2.58 -2.74 -14.03
CA ARG A 54 1.31 -3.46 -14.20
C ARG A 54 0.25 -2.81 -13.32
N LEU A 55 -0.93 -2.59 -13.90
CA LEU A 55 -2.13 -2.15 -13.19
C LEU A 55 -3.11 -3.30 -13.14
N ASN A 56 -3.53 -3.69 -11.94
CA ASN A 56 -4.35 -4.85 -11.72
C ASN A 56 -5.53 -4.51 -10.80
N ILE A 57 -6.66 -5.22 -10.95
CA ILE A 57 -7.77 -5.21 -10.01
C ILE A 57 -7.81 -6.56 -9.31
N PHE A 58 -7.69 -6.56 -7.99
CA PHE A 58 -7.81 -7.76 -7.17
C PHE A 58 -9.19 -7.81 -6.51
N LYS A 59 -9.97 -8.83 -6.83
CA LYS A 59 -11.24 -9.14 -6.16
C LYS A 59 -11.01 -10.25 -5.13
N ALA A 60 -10.64 -9.86 -3.92
CA ALA A 60 -10.31 -10.79 -2.85
C ALA A 60 -11.57 -11.31 -2.12
N LYS A 61 -11.55 -12.58 -1.69
CA LYS A 61 -12.53 -13.13 -0.75
C LYS A 61 -12.12 -12.80 0.69
N LYS A 62 -13.10 -12.48 1.55
CA LYS A 62 -12.85 -12.20 2.97
C LYS A 62 -12.28 -13.44 3.67
N ARG A 63 -11.24 -13.25 4.49
CA ARG A 63 -10.67 -14.31 5.33
C ARG A 63 -11.55 -14.58 6.55
N ILE A 64 -11.57 -15.83 6.99
CA ILE A 64 -12.25 -16.26 8.22
C ILE A 64 -11.20 -16.34 9.33
N PHE A 65 -11.55 -15.86 10.52
CA PHE A 65 -10.69 -15.86 11.69
C PHE A 65 -11.12 -16.97 12.68
N PRO A 66 -10.18 -17.61 13.41
CA PRO A 66 -8.74 -17.33 13.41
C PRO A 66 -8.06 -17.77 12.11
N LEU A 67 -7.21 -16.88 11.55
CA LEU A 67 -6.47 -17.15 10.32
C LEU A 67 -5.12 -17.75 10.68
N LYS A 68 -4.87 -19.01 10.28
CA LYS A 68 -3.53 -19.58 10.29
C LYS A 68 -2.72 -18.98 9.14
N ILE A 69 -1.55 -18.45 9.46
CA ILE A 69 -0.57 -17.97 8.48
C ILE A 69 0.54 -19.02 8.42
N ASP A 70 0.75 -19.61 7.25
CA ASP A 70 1.77 -20.63 6.98
C ASP A 70 2.70 -20.27 5.82
N MET A 71 2.45 -19.15 5.13
CA MET A 71 3.26 -18.67 4.02
C MET A 71 3.27 -17.13 3.96
N LEU A 72 4.39 -16.58 3.49
CA LEU A 72 4.54 -15.21 3.03
C LEU A 72 5.10 -15.21 1.60
N GLU A 73 4.79 -14.17 0.83
CA GLU A 73 5.34 -13.96 -0.50
C GLU A 73 6.27 -12.74 -0.51
N ASN A 74 7.13 -12.69 -1.53
CA ASN A 74 8.09 -11.62 -1.76
C ASN A 74 8.17 -11.39 -3.28
N HIS A 75 8.29 -10.12 -3.69
CA HIS A 75 8.57 -9.72 -5.07
C HIS A 75 9.99 -9.16 -5.14
N PRO A 76 11.00 -9.94 -5.54
CA PRO A 76 12.41 -9.53 -5.39
C PRO A 76 12.83 -8.45 -6.39
N PHE A 77 12.02 -8.21 -7.43
CA PHE A 77 12.36 -7.29 -8.53
C PHE A 77 11.29 -6.22 -8.77
N SER A 78 10.33 -6.06 -7.86
CA SER A 78 9.33 -5.00 -7.97
C SER A 78 8.69 -4.67 -6.64
N SER A 79 8.43 -3.39 -6.44
CA SER A 79 7.46 -2.91 -5.45
C SER A 79 6.03 -3.37 -5.80
N GLN A 80 5.17 -3.45 -4.79
CA GLN A 80 3.75 -3.74 -4.95
C GLN A 80 2.92 -2.82 -4.06
N VAL A 81 1.90 -2.19 -4.65
CA VAL A 81 1.02 -1.23 -3.98
C VAL A 81 -0.40 -1.80 -3.90
N PHE A 82 -1.02 -1.70 -2.72
CA PHE A 82 -2.44 -2.00 -2.52
C PHE A 82 -3.18 -0.73 -2.10
N LEU A 83 -4.16 -0.33 -2.91
CA LEU A 83 -5.09 0.75 -2.61
C LEU A 83 -6.52 0.21 -2.63
N PRO A 84 -7.31 0.36 -1.55
CA PRO A 84 -8.70 -0.03 -1.57
C PRO A 84 -9.48 0.94 -2.49
N LEU A 85 -10.26 0.38 -3.43
CA LEU A 85 -11.09 1.19 -4.35
C LEU A 85 -12.35 1.76 -3.67
N ASP A 86 -12.80 1.11 -2.60
CA ASP A 86 -13.89 1.56 -1.74
C ASP A 86 -13.36 1.92 -0.34
N LYS A 87 -14.22 2.47 0.53
CA LYS A 87 -13.89 2.71 1.96
C LYS A 87 -13.81 1.39 2.75
N THR A 88 -12.87 0.54 2.39
CA THR A 88 -12.68 -0.81 2.93
C THR A 88 -11.40 -0.86 3.76
N ASN A 89 -11.55 -1.17 5.05
CA ASN A 89 -10.42 -1.48 5.91
C ASN A 89 -9.89 -2.88 5.58
N PHE A 90 -8.58 -3.05 5.59
CA PHE A 90 -7.90 -4.33 5.41
C PHE A 90 -6.73 -4.47 6.39
N ILE A 91 -6.16 -5.67 6.43
CA ILE A 91 -5.00 -6.01 7.26
C ILE A 91 -3.84 -6.31 6.32
N ALA A 92 -2.70 -5.69 6.58
CA ALA A 92 -1.41 -6.10 6.05
C ALA A 92 -0.64 -6.88 7.13
N LEU A 93 0.15 -7.85 6.72
CA LEU A 93 0.96 -8.70 7.58
C LEU A 93 2.44 -8.46 7.30
#